data_AF-A0A0R3WS18-F1
#
_entry.id   AF-A0A0R3WS18-F1
#
_cell.length_a   1.000
_cell.length_b   1.000
_cell.length_c   1.000
_cell.angle_alpha   90.00
_cell.angle_beta   90.00
_cell.angle_gamma   90.00
#
_symmetry.space_group_name_H-M   'P 1'
#
loop_
_entity.id
_entity.type
_entity.pdbx_description
1 polymer ?
#
loop_
_entity_poly.entity_id
_entity_poly.type
_entity_poly.pdbx_seq_one_letter_code
_entity_poly.pdbx_strand_id
1 'polypeptide(L)'
;MDTYTSGDIPYEYGLSTILHYLVDQLEHENCVEGVLSWIADTHCRNEASTDPLLPLHVWRIFLVHQENPAIVQHGLAVLAHCTSVGEMRLQAARPVAADSGVEDPTSAEFYDTLIDNSTCWNEASLALVSKLANRHVENIQVHVNVLVLLEAILCPLELTNLELESQFIYWSKCRTIFRKICEMDYPEMITKALKRVHMGYANILRIALAVLWKLSIDHVNARQFIAMDAFKLVYDVMFYFPKHPNIINQGALCLAALVSQSMFSRPLDNRLESVDKKQLNEETITSIDVVPLLLDSIYTFCFFSEICYNLFFAVKAIINRSGERC
;
A
#
# COMPACT_ATOMS: atom_id res chain seq x y z
N MET A 1 27.92 27.02 -22.31
CA MET A 1 27.46 26.02 -21.31
C MET A 1 26.76 26.85 -20.26
N ASP A 2 25.50 27.14 -20.53
CA ASP A 2 24.72 28.09 -19.74
C ASP A 2 24.12 27.34 -18.56
N THR A 3 24.58 27.70 -17.37
CA THR A 3 23.95 27.36 -16.10
C THR A 3 22.60 28.05 -16.06
N TYR A 4 21.54 27.35 -16.48
CA TYR A 4 20.16 27.77 -16.23
C TYR A 4 19.93 27.80 -14.71
N THR A 5 20.03 29.00 -14.14
CA THR A 5 19.43 29.33 -12.84
C THR A 5 17.96 28.96 -12.90
N SER A 6 17.44 28.29 -11.86
CA SER A 6 16.02 27.98 -11.72
C SER A 6 15.19 29.21 -12.11
N GLY A 7 14.40 29.13 -13.18
CA GLY A 7 13.42 30.17 -13.47
C GLY A 7 12.54 30.36 -12.23
N ASP A 8 12.24 31.61 -11.87
CA ASP A 8 11.41 31.92 -10.72
C ASP A 8 10.06 31.19 -10.86
N ILE A 9 9.87 30.13 -10.08
CA ILE A 9 8.67 29.30 -10.15
C ILE A 9 7.50 30.17 -9.65
N PRO A 10 6.39 30.30 -10.41
CA PRO A 10 5.34 31.30 -10.13
C PRO A 10 4.37 30.87 -9.02
N TYR A 11 4.88 30.53 -7.83
CA TYR A 11 4.10 29.99 -6.70
C TYR A 11 2.97 30.92 -6.24
N GLU A 12 3.19 32.22 -6.33
CA GLU A 12 2.26 33.26 -5.88
C GLU A 12 0.97 33.35 -6.71
N TYR A 13 0.93 32.73 -7.89
CA TYR A 13 -0.22 32.72 -8.78
C TYR A 13 -1.12 31.48 -8.62
N GLY A 14 -0.77 30.58 -7.70
CA GLY A 14 -1.59 29.42 -7.32
C GLY A 14 -1.46 28.21 -8.24
N LEU A 15 -2.16 27.12 -7.87
CA LEU A 15 -2.00 25.79 -8.47
C LEU A 15 -2.23 25.77 -9.99
N SER A 16 -3.26 26.45 -10.49
CA SER A 16 -3.55 26.44 -11.93
C SER A 16 -2.40 26.99 -12.77
N THR A 17 -1.81 28.12 -12.38
CA THR A 17 -0.66 28.71 -13.07
C THR A 17 0.58 27.82 -12.97
N ILE A 18 0.78 27.18 -11.81
CA ILE A 18 1.87 26.21 -11.62
C ILE A 18 1.72 24.99 -12.52
N LEU A 19 0.50 24.46 -12.71
CA LEU A 19 0.26 23.33 -13.62
C LEU A 19 0.53 23.69 -15.08
N HIS A 20 0.20 24.92 -15.50
CA HIS A 20 0.57 25.41 -16.84
C HIS A 20 2.08 25.55 -16.99
N TYR A 21 2.75 26.12 -15.97
CA TYR A 21 4.21 26.22 -15.93
C TYR A 21 4.90 24.85 -16.06
N LEU A 22 4.37 23.81 -15.40
CA LEU A 22 4.89 22.44 -15.53
C LEU A 22 4.83 21.88 -16.95
N VAL A 23 3.82 22.27 -17.74
CA VAL A 23 3.71 21.82 -19.14
C VAL A 23 4.87 22.40 -19.96
N ASP A 24 5.18 23.68 -19.77
CA ASP A 24 6.22 24.38 -20.51
C ASP A 24 7.63 24.01 -20.02
N GLN A 25 7.77 23.67 -18.74
CA GLN A 25 9.06 23.38 -18.10
C GLN A 25 9.26 21.90 -17.81
N LEU A 26 8.49 21.02 -18.46
CA LEU A 26 8.50 19.58 -18.19
C LEU A 26 9.89 18.96 -18.34
N GLU A 27 10.75 19.47 -19.21
CA GLU A 27 12.11 18.95 -19.42
C GLU A 27 13.13 19.43 -18.38
N HIS A 28 12.81 20.44 -17.56
CA HIS A 28 13.72 21.05 -16.60
C HIS A 28 13.57 20.41 -15.21
N GLU A 29 14.45 19.46 -14.89
CA GLU A 29 14.39 18.64 -13.67
C GLU A 29 14.24 19.48 -12.37
N ASN A 30 15.07 20.50 -12.16
CA ASN A 30 15.01 21.35 -10.97
C ASN A 30 13.68 22.11 -10.83
N CYS A 31 13.10 22.55 -11.95
CA CYS A 31 11.81 23.23 -11.97
C CYS A 31 10.69 22.26 -11.57
N VAL A 32 10.71 21.06 -12.13
CA VAL A 32 9.76 19.99 -11.84
C VAL A 32 9.85 19.54 -10.39
N GLU A 33 11.05 19.34 -9.86
CA GLU A 33 11.30 18.98 -8.46
C GLU A 33 10.73 20.04 -7.51
N GLY A 34 11.07 21.32 -7.73
CA GLY A 34 10.59 22.43 -6.91
C GLY A 34 9.07 22.52 -6.89
N VAL A 35 8.43 22.40 -8.06
CA VAL A 35 6.97 22.41 -8.16
C VAL A 35 6.35 21.22 -7.43
N LEU A 36 6.83 19.99 -7.64
CA LEU A 36 6.27 18.81 -6.99
C LEU A 36 6.42 18.87 -5.46
N SER A 37 7.57 19.34 -4.97
CA SER A 37 7.76 19.59 -3.53
C SER A 37 6.75 20.60 -3.02
N TRP A 38 6.58 21.73 -3.71
CA TRP A 38 5.62 22.76 -3.30
C TRP A 38 4.18 22.25 -3.31
N ILE A 39 3.75 21.49 -4.32
CA ILE A 39 2.41 20.89 -4.37
C ILE A 39 2.22 19.92 -3.20
N ALA A 40 3.17 19.01 -2.98
CA ALA A 40 3.12 18.06 -1.87
C ALA A 40 3.06 18.77 -0.52
N ASP A 41 3.80 19.87 -0.34
CA ASP A 41 3.87 20.61 0.91
C ASP A 41 2.70 21.57 1.12
N THR A 42 2.01 22.05 0.09
CA THR A 42 0.99 23.10 0.25
C THR A 42 -0.42 22.65 -0.09
N HIS A 43 -0.57 21.77 -1.08
CA HIS A 43 -1.85 21.34 -1.62
C HIS A 43 -2.23 19.91 -1.22
N CYS A 44 -1.26 19.05 -0.91
CA CYS A 44 -1.51 17.69 -0.42
C CYS A 44 -1.65 17.63 1.11
N ARG A 45 -2.43 18.55 1.69
CA ARG A 45 -2.70 18.62 3.15
C ARG A 45 -4.20 18.59 3.44
N ASN A 46 -4.55 18.04 4.61
CA ASN A 46 -5.88 18.12 5.23
C ASN A 46 -7.04 17.59 4.36
N GLU A 47 -6.83 16.55 3.55
CA GLU A 47 -7.88 15.90 2.75
C GLU A 47 -8.62 16.85 1.78
N ALA A 48 -8.02 18.01 1.45
CA ALA A 48 -8.61 18.94 0.52
C ALA A 48 -8.54 18.39 -0.91
N SER A 49 -9.64 18.54 -1.67
CA SER A 49 -9.66 18.21 -3.10
C SER A 49 -8.61 19.05 -3.85
N THR A 50 -8.01 18.45 -4.86
CA THR A 50 -6.97 19.04 -5.72
C THR A 50 -7.48 19.17 -7.15
N ASP A 51 -6.65 19.74 -8.03
CA ASP A 51 -6.96 19.77 -9.47
C ASP A 51 -7.13 18.33 -10.02
N PRO A 52 -8.25 17.98 -10.70
CA PRO A 52 -8.49 16.64 -11.22
C PRO A 52 -7.46 16.16 -12.25
N LEU A 53 -6.72 17.07 -12.90
CA LEU A 53 -5.67 16.74 -13.87
C LEU A 53 -4.31 16.53 -13.21
N LEU A 54 -4.17 16.82 -11.91
CA LEU A 54 -2.90 16.67 -11.19
C LEU A 54 -2.30 15.26 -11.32
N PRO A 55 -3.06 14.15 -11.23
CA PRO A 55 -2.52 12.81 -11.50
C PRO A 55 -1.88 12.66 -12.88
N LEU A 56 -2.52 13.20 -13.93
CA LEU A 56 -2.00 13.16 -15.30
C LEU A 56 -0.65 13.87 -15.41
N HIS A 57 -0.52 15.04 -14.76
CA HIS A 57 0.75 15.78 -14.75
C HIS A 57 1.86 15.00 -14.04
N VAL A 58 1.57 14.38 -12.89
CA VAL A 58 2.57 13.57 -12.17
C VAL A 58 3.02 12.38 -13.01
N TRP A 59 2.07 11.70 -13.67
CA TRP A 59 2.41 10.60 -14.57
C TRP A 59 3.34 11.04 -15.70
N ARG A 60 3.03 12.16 -16.38
CA ARG A 60 3.91 12.73 -17.41
C ARG A 60 5.30 13.04 -16.89
N ILE A 61 5.39 13.57 -15.67
CA ILE A 61 6.69 13.84 -15.02
C ILE A 61 7.48 12.56 -14.80
N PHE A 62 6.85 11.47 -14.31
CA PHE A 62 7.56 10.20 -14.13
C PHE A 62 8.11 9.63 -15.43
N LEU A 63 7.45 9.86 -16.56
CA LEU A 63 7.96 9.40 -17.86
C LEU A 63 9.28 10.08 -18.24
N VAL A 64 9.47 11.34 -17.84
CA VAL A 64 10.64 12.14 -18.18
C VAL A 64 11.74 12.00 -17.11
N HIS A 65 11.37 12.01 -15.83
CA HIS A 65 12.27 12.22 -14.71
C HIS A 65 12.31 11.06 -13.68
N GLN A 66 11.97 9.83 -14.09
CA GLN A 66 12.00 8.65 -13.21
C GLN A 66 13.35 8.38 -12.52
N GLU A 67 14.45 8.96 -13.01
CA GLU A 67 15.79 8.80 -12.44
C GLU A 67 16.04 9.69 -11.21
N ASN A 68 15.29 10.77 -11.02
CA ASN A 68 15.46 11.65 -9.87
C ASN A 68 14.60 11.16 -8.68
N PRO A 69 15.20 10.75 -7.56
CA PRO A 69 14.46 10.19 -6.43
C PRO A 69 13.59 11.22 -5.69
N ALA A 70 13.94 12.50 -5.69
CA ALA A 70 13.14 13.57 -5.09
C ALA A 70 11.84 13.79 -5.88
N ILE A 71 11.94 13.82 -7.21
CA ILE A 71 10.78 13.87 -8.10
C ILE A 71 9.87 12.66 -7.88
N VAL A 72 10.43 11.45 -7.84
CA VAL A 72 9.66 10.23 -7.58
C VAL A 72 8.99 10.28 -6.21
N GLN A 73 9.72 10.67 -5.17
CA GLN A 73 9.21 10.82 -3.81
C GLN A 73 8.01 11.77 -3.77
N HIS A 74 8.16 13.01 -4.27
CA HIS A 74 7.10 14.01 -4.21
C HIS A 74 5.93 13.65 -5.11
N GLY A 75 6.18 13.12 -6.31
CA GLY A 75 5.12 12.64 -7.20
C GLY A 75 4.28 11.54 -6.55
N LEU A 76 4.90 10.57 -5.85
CA LEU A 76 4.17 9.52 -5.14
C LEU A 76 3.33 10.08 -3.99
N ALA A 77 3.82 11.08 -3.27
CA ALA A 77 3.03 11.77 -2.24
C ALA A 77 1.79 12.45 -2.83
N VAL A 78 1.95 13.12 -3.98
CA VAL A 78 0.83 13.74 -4.71
C VAL A 78 -0.19 12.70 -5.16
N LEU A 79 0.23 11.59 -5.78
CA LEU A 79 -0.68 10.52 -6.22
C LEU A 79 -1.40 9.85 -5.04
N ALA A 80 -0.72 9.68 -3.91
CA ALA A 80 -1.35 9.17 -2.69
C ALA A 80 -2.44 10.11 -2.18
N HIS A 81 -2.18 11.42 -2.17
CA HIS A 81 -3.18 12.42 -1.81
C HIS A 81 -4.37 12.41 -2.77
N CYS A 82 -4.14 12.47 -4.09
CA CYS A 82 -5.20 12.41 -5.10
C CYS A 82 -6.05 11.13 -4.95
N THR A 83 -5.44 10.00 -4.58
CA THR A 83 -6.17 8.77 -4.27
C THR A 83 -7.01 8.91 -3.00
N SER A 84 -6.44 9.46 -1.93
CA SER A 84 -7.13 9.62 -0.65
C SER A 84 -8.33 10.57 -0.71
N VAL A 85 -8.34 11.53 -1.65
CA VAL A 85 -9.46 12.47 -1.84
C VAL A 85 -10.40 12.06 -2.99
N GLY A 86 -10.22 10.87 -3.56
CA GLY A 86 -11.15 10.26 -4.52
C GLY A 86 -10.99 10.69 -5.98
N GLU A 87 -9.94 11.44 -6.31
CA GLU A 87 -9.61 11.87 -7.68
C GLU A 87 -8.98 10.73 -8.50
N MET A 88 -8.46 9.70 -7.82
CA MET A 88 -8.03 8.45 -8.44
C MET A 88 -8.81 7.27 -7.89
N ARG A 89 -9.29 6.39 -8.77
CA ARG A 89 -10.15 5.24 -8.39
C ARG A 89 -9.58 3.93 -8.90
N LEU A 90 -9.78 2.81 -8.19
CA LEU A 90 -9.45 1.51 -8.77
C LEU A 90 -10.33 1.25 -9.99
N GLN A 91 -9.70 0.89 -11.11
CA GLN A 91 -10.42 0.47 -12.29
C GLN A 91 -11.22 -0.79 -11.92
N ALA A 92 -12.55 -0.73 -12.01
CA ALA A 92 -13.37 -1.93 -11.86
C ALA A 92 -12.87 -2.94 -12.91
N ALA A 93 -12.46 -4.12 -12.46
CA ALA A 93 -11.90 -5.15 -13.32
C ALA A 93 -12.81 -5.36 -14.53
N ARG A 94 -12.43 -4.81 -15.69
CA ARG A 94 -13.05 -5.21 -16.94
C ARG A 94 -12.63 -6.66 -17.15
N PRO A 95 -13.55 -7.58 -17.48
CA PRO A 95 -13.14 -8.90 -17.91
C PRO A 95 -12.24 -8.71 -19.12
N VAL A 96 -10.99 -9.14 -19.01
CA VAL A 96 -10.10 -9.21 -20.16
C VAL A 96 -10.79 -10.14 -21.13
N ALA A 97 -11.25 -9.60 -22.26
CA ALA A 97 -11.70 -10.43 -23.36
C ALA A 97 -10.50 -11.28 -23.77
N ALA A 98 -10.59 -12.59 -23.50
CA ALA A 98 -9.67 -13.56 -24.07
C ALA A 98 -9.86 -13.49 -25.59
N ASP A 99 -8.94 -12.80 -26.26
CA ASP A 99 -8.48 -13.04 -27.63
C ASP A 99 -7.89 -11.74 -28.19
N SER A 100 -6.61 -11.57 -27.98
CA SER A 100 -5.70 -11.26 -29.08
C SER A 100 -4.30 -11.59 -28.59
N GLY A 101 -3.62 -12.50 -29.28
CA GLY A 101 -2.17 -12.60 -29.17
C GLY A 101 -1.60 -11.26 -29.62
N VAL A 102 -1.17 -10.44 -28.67
CA VAL A 102 -0.55 -9.15 -28.95
C VAL A 102 0.82 -9.19 -28.27
N GLU A 103 1.83 -9.02 -29.10
CA GLU A 103 3.23 -8.81 -28.73
C GLU A 103 3.34 -7.66 -27.71
N ASP A 104 4.44 -7.62 -26.96
CA ASP A 104 4.70 -6.61 -25.93
C ASP A 104 4.32 -5.20 -26.42
N PRO A 105 3.49 -4.46 -25.65
CA PRO A 105 2.98 -3.15 -26.10
C PRO A 105 4.14 -2.19 -26.36
N THR A 106 4.06 -1.49 -27.49
CA THR A 106 5.06 -0.47 -27.83
C THR A 106 5.01 0.69 -26.82
N SER A 107 6.12 1.40 -26.63
CA SER A 107 6.18 2.55 -25.71
C SER A 107 5.08 3.58 -25.95
N ALA A 108 4.68 3.80 -27.22
CA ALA A 108 3.57 4.68 -27.60
C ALA A 108 2.20 4.20 -27.09
N GLU A 109 1.89 2.92 -27.23
CA GLU A 109 0.64 2.33 -26.73
C GLU A 109 0.57 2.34 -25.20
N PHE A 110 1.72 2.18 -24.53
CA PHE A 110 1.83 2.38 -23.08
C PHE A 110 1.49 3.84 -22.70
N TYR A 111 1.98 4.83 -23.44
CA TYR A 111 1.69 6.25 -23.17
C TYR A 111 0.21 6.61 -23.36
N ASP A 112 -0.43 6.13 -24.43
CA ASP A 112 -1.86 6.34 -24.67
C ASP A 112 -2.72 5.68 -23.59
N THR A 113 -2.34 4.45 -23.19
CA THR A 113 -2.98 3.75 -22.08
C THR A 113 -2.81 4.49 -20.74
N LEU A 114 -1.68 5.15 -20.51
CA LEU A 114 -1.41 5.88 -19.27
C LEU A 114 -2.17 7.21 -19.19
N ILE A 115 -2.39 7.87 -20.34
CA ILE A 115 -3.22 9.08 -20.46
C ILE A 115 -4.70 8.73 -20.19
N ASP A 116 -5.20 7.64 -20.78
CA ASP A 116 -6.58 7.15 -20.57
C ASP A 116 -6.82 6.63 -19.13
N ASN A 117 -5.77 6.20 -18.43
CA ASN A 117 -5.84 5.70 -17.06
C ASN A 117 -5.34 6.70 -16.00
N SER A 118 -5.12 7.97 -16.36
CA SER A 118 -4.57 8.98 -15.43
C SER A 118 -5.37 9.18 -14.14
N THR A 119 -6.66 8.84 -14.14
CA THR A 119 -7.56 8.90 -12.99
C THR A 119 -7.89 7.54 -12.37
N CYS A 120 -7.19 6.47 -12.77
CA CYS A 120 -7.45 5.15 -12.23
C CYS A 120 -6.23 4.27 -11.96
N TRP A 121 -6.36 3.45 -10.92
CA TRP A 121 -5.39 2.42 -10.57
C TRP A 121 -5.73 1.11 -11.27
N ASN A 122 -4.78 0.61 -12.05
CA ASN A 122 -4.80 -0.68 -12.74
C ASN A 122 -3.43 -1.38 -12.65
N GLU A 123 -3.33 -2.59 -13.20
CA GLU A 123 -2.09 -3.39 -13.17
C GLU A 123 -0.88 -2.64 -13.76
N ALA A 124 -1.05 -1.89 -14.85
CA ALA A 124 0.04 -1.15 -15.49
C ALA A 124 0.55 0.01 -14.62
N SER A 125 -0.36 0.81 -14.05
CA SER A 125 0.00 1.93 -13.16
C SER A 125 0.70 1.44 -11.88
N LEU A 126 0.26 0.31 -11.32
CA LEU A 126 0.86 -0.31 -10.15
C LEU A 126 2.24 -0.91 -10.48
N ALA A 127 2.37 -1.59 -11.63
CA ALA A 127 3.66 -2.10 -12.08
C ALA A 127 4.68 -0.97 -12.29
N LEU A 128 4.25 0.18 -12.81
CA LEU A 128 5.11 1.36 -12.96
C LEU A 128 5.59 1.88 -11.58
N VAL A 129 4.68 2.00 -10.60
CA VAL A 129 5.06 2.39 -9.23
C VAL A 129 6.03 1.39 -8.61
N SER A 130 5.80 0.08 -8.78
CA SER A 130 6.73 -0.96 -8.31
C SER A 130 8.12 -0.79 -8.93
N LYS A 131 8.18 -0.54 -10.25
CA LYS A 131 9.44 -0.29 -10.98
C LYS A 131 10.17 0.97 -10.47
N LEU A 132 9.45 2.07 -10.25
CA LEU A 132 10.01 3.29 -9.68
C LEU A 132 10.60 3.05 -8.28
N ALA A 133 9.88 2.32 -7.44
CA ALA A 133 10.32 2.00 -6.09
C ALA A 133 11.55 1.09 -6.04
N ASN A 134 11.64 0.12 -6.95
CA ASN A 134 12.82 -0.74 -7.09
C ASN A 134 14.05 0.04 -7.56
N ARG A 135 13.87 0.96 -8.51
CA ARG A 135 14.95 1.83 -8.98
C ARG A 135 15.55 2.64 -7.83
N HIS A 136 14.72 3.07 -6.90
CA HIS A 136 15.10 3.91 -5.76
C HIS A 136 15.12 3.14 -4.43
N VAL A 137 15.63 1.90 -4.45
CA VAL A 137 15.65 0.99 -3.27
C VAL A 137 16.36 1.57 -2.04
N GLU A 138 17.35 2.44 -2.25
CA GLU A 138 18.12 3.09 -1.19
C GLU A 138 17.40 4.32 -0.60
N ASN A 139 16.43 4.89 -1.33
CA ASN A 139 15.68 6.04 -0.85
C ASN A 139 14.48 5.60 -0.01
N ILE A 140 14.63 5.70 1.31
CA ILE A 140 13.57 5.33 2.26
C ILE A 140 12.26 6.12 2.03
N GLN A 141 12.33 7.39 1.65
CA GLN A 141 11.14 8.23 1.50
C GLN A 141 10.30 7.83 0.28
N VAL A 142 10.94 7.35 -0.80
CA VAL A 142 10.21 6.75 -1.92
C VAL A 142 9.38 5.57 -1.42
N HIS A 143 9.97 4.66 -0.63
CA HIS A 143 9.27 3.48 -0.12
C HIS A 143 8.18 3.83 0.89
N VAL A 144 8.40 4.87 1.71
CA VAL A 144 7.36 5.39 2.60
C VAL A 144 6.17 5.88 1.80
N ASN A 145 6.38 6.68 0.75
CA ASN A 145 5.30 7.20 -0.07
C ASN A 145 4.60 6.11 -0.90
N VAL A 146 5.30 5.06 -1.29
CA VAL A 146 4.66 3.85 -1.85
C VAL A 146 3.70 3.21 -0.84
N LEU A 147 4.13 3.05 0.41
CA LEU A 147 3.28 2.47 1.45
C LEU A 147 2.06 3.36 1.76
N VAL A 148 2.24 4.67 1.80
CA VAL A 148 1.15 5.65 1.96
C VAL A 148 0.17 5.54 0.78
N LEU A 149 0.69 5.45 -0.44
CA LEU A 149 -0.13 5.25 -1.64
C LEU A 149 -0.93 3.94 -1.57
N LEU A 150 -0.29 2.82 -1.22
CA LEU A 150 -0.98 1.54 -1.07
C LEU A 150 -2.07 1.62 0.01
N GLU A 151 -1.81 2.30 1.13
CA GLU A 151 -2.82 2.53 2.16
C GLU A 151 -4.01 3.32 1.62
N ALA A 152 -3.77 4.41 0.86
CA ALA A 152 -4.83 5.19 0.23
C ALA A 152 -5.66 4.36 -0.77
N ILE A 153 -5.02 3.49 -1.55
CA ILE A 153 -5.70 2.57 -2.47
C ILE A 153 -6.57 1.55 -1.74
N LEU A 154 -6.11 1.04 -0.59
CA LEU A 154 -6.81 0.01 0.19
C LEU A 154 -7.87 0.60 1.14
N CYS A 155 -7.78 1.90 1.42
CA CYS A 155 -8.69 2.68 2.27
C CYS A 155 -9.20 3.93 1.54
N PRO A 156 -9.90 3.81 0.41
CA PRO A 156 -10.43 5.00 -0.25
C PRO A 156 -11.44 5.71 0.65
N LEU A 157 -11.56 7.04 0.50
CA LEU A 157 -12.39 7.90 1.35
C LEU A 157 -13.82 7.40 1.51
N GLU A 158 -14.37 6.77 0.47
CA GLU A 158 -15.73 6.25 0.50
C GLU A 158 -15.94 5.15 1.54
N LEU A 159 -14.88 4.56 2.11
CA LEU A 159 -14.95 3.48 3.10
C LEU A 159 -14.75 3.93 4.55
N THR A 160 -14.28 5.16 4.82
CA THR A 160 -13.86 5.59 6.17
C THR A 160 -15.02 5.68 7.18
N ASN A 161 -16.27 5.71 6.71
CA ASN A 161 -17.47 5.74 7.54
C ASN A 161 -18.44 4.56 7.28
N LEU A 162 -17.99 3.54 6.54
CA LEU A 162 -18.84 2.40 6.22
C LEU A 162 -18.69 1.27 7.23
N GLU A 163 -19.76 0.51 7.40
CA GLU A 163 -19.75 -0.74 8.17
C GLU A 163 -18.71 -1.72 7.61
N LEU A 164 -18.12 -2.52 8.51
CA LEU A 164 -17.08 -3.50 8.17
C LEU A 164 -17.51 -4.44 7.02
N GLU A 165 -18.79 -4.80 6.94
CA GLU A 165 -19.36 -5.60 5.84
C GLU A 165 -19.22 -4.90 4.48
N SER A 166 -19.45 -3.59 4.41
CA SER A 166 -19.29 -2.79 3.19
C SER A 166 -17.81 -2.71 2.76
N GLN A 167 -16.89 -2.63 3.72
CA GLN A 167 -15.45 -2.68 3.44
C GLN A 167 -15.05 -4.05 2.87
N PHE A 168 -15.56 -5.15 3.43
CA PHE A 168 -15.36 -6.49 2.89
C PHE A 168 -15.94 -6.66 1.48
N ILE A 169 -17.11 -6.10 1.20
CA ILE A 169 -17.71 -6.12 -0.16
C ILE A 169 -16.78 -5.39 -1.14
N TYR A 170 -16.28 -4.22 -0.78
CA TYR A 170 -15.32 -3.48 -1.60
C TYR A 170 -14.06 -4.31 -1.86
N TRP A 171 -13.44 -4.85 -0.81
CA TRP A 171 -12.22 -5.64 -0.98
C TRP A 171 -12.46 -6.93 -1.77
N SER A 172 -13.64 -7.53 -1.66
CA SER A 172 -14.02 -8.67 -2.50
C SER A 172 -14.17 -8.29 -3.97
N LYS A 173 -14.75 -7.11 -4.27
CA LYS A 173 -14.89 -6.59 -5.64
C LYS A 173 -13.51 -6.27 -6.26
N CYS A 174 -12.59 -5.75 -5.46
CA CYS A 174 -11.24 -5.39 -5.89
C CYS A 174 -10.22 -6.54 -5.76
N ARG A 175 -10.65 -7.74 -5.37
CA ARG A 175 -9.75 -8.88 -5.08
C ARG A 175 -8.70 -9.14 -6.16
N THR A 176 -9.08 -9.09 -7.44
CA THR A 176 -8.16 -9.35 -8.56
C THR A 176 -6.98 -8.39 -8.56
N ILE A 177 -7.23 -7.08 -8.36
CA ILE A 177 -6.15 -6.08 -8.35
C ILE A 177 -5.26 -6.22 -7.12
N PHE A 178 -5.83 -6.61 -5.97
CA PHE A 178 -5.05 -6.82 -4.75
C PHE A 178 -4.18 -8.08 -4.81
N ARG A 179 -4.61 -9.09 -5.55
CA ARG A 179 -3.74 -10.24 -5.87
C ARG A 179 -2.60 -9.81 -6.77
N LYS A 180 -2.87 -8.98 -7.78
CA LYS A 180 -1.82 -8.39 -8.63
C LYS A 180 -0.80 -7.57 -7.85
N ILE A 181 -1.24 -6.76 -6.87
CA ILE A 181 -0.33 -6.06 -5.96
C ILE A 181 0.61 -7.05 -5.25
N CYS A 182 0.12 -8.21 -4.81
CA CYS A 182 0.96 -9.22 -4.17
C CYS A 182 1.84 -10.04 -5.13
N GLU A 183 1.55 -10.05 -6.44
CA GLU A 183 2.41 -10.65 -7.47
C GLU A 183 3.62 -9.75 -7.82
N MET A 184 3.59 -8.47 -7.45
CA MET A 184 4.66 -7.48 -7.65
C MET A 184 5.62 -7.41 -6.43
N ASP A 185 6.49 -6.40 -6.37
CA ASP A 185 7.52 -6.27 -5.31
C ASP A 185 7.00 -5.67 -3.99
N TYR A 186 5.72 -5.27 -3.95
CA TYR A 186 5.12 -4.65 -2.77
C TYR A 186 5.18 -5.51 -1.49
N PRO A 187 4.98 -6.84 -1.51
CA PRO A 187 5.16 -7.67 -0.33
C PRO A 187 6.58 -7.59 0.26
N GLU A 188 7.60 -7.48 -0.58
CA GLU A 188 8.97 -7.31 -0.13
C GLU A 188 9.17 -5.94 0.52
N MET A 189 8.61 -4.88 -0.05
CA MET A 189 8.65 -3.53 0.54
C MET A 189 7.97 -3.49 1.91
N ILE A 190 6.79 -4.09 2.03
CA ILE A 190 6.03 -4.17 3.29
C ILE A 190 6.85 -4.93 4.35
N THR A 191 7.37 -6.11 4.01
CA THR A 191 8.13 -6.92 4.98
C THR A 191 9.49 -6.29 5.33
N LYS A 192 10.18 -5.65 4.38
CA LYS A 192 11.39 -4.84 4.64
C LYS A 192 11.11 -3.68 5.60
N ALA A 193 9.96 -3.01 5.47
CA ALA A 193 9.57 -1.95 6.39
C ALA A 193 9.38 -2.48 7.82
N LEU A 194 8.68 -3.62 7.98
CA LEU A 194 8.48 -4.25 9.30
C LEU A 194 9.80 -4.73 9.93
N LYS A 195 10.74 -5.24 9.13
CA LYS A 195 12.09 -5.64 9.60
C LYS A 195 12.90 -4.47 10.19
N ARG A 196 12.56 -3.23 9.85
CA ARG A 196 13.22 -2.01 10.39
C ARG A 196 12.65 -1.57 11.74
N VAL A 197 11.95 -2.43 12.47
CA VAL A 197 11.34 -2.13 13.78
C VAL A 197 12.29 -1.40 14.75
N HIS A 198 13.54 -1.83 14.83
CA HIS A 198 14.55 -1.26 15.73
C HIS A 198 14.97 0.17 15.38
N MET A 199 14.66 0.65 14.17
CA MET A 199 14.96 2.01 13.75
C MET A 199 13.95 3.04 14.30
N GLY A 200 12.90 2.62 15.01
CA GLY A 200 12.02 3.55 15.73
C GLY A 200 10.96 4.25 14.86
N TYR A 201 10.83 3.92 13.58
CA TYR A 201 9.94 4.61 12.64
C TYR A 201 8.46 4.16 12.76
N ALA A 202 7.84 4.48 13.89
CA ALA A 202 6.47 4.05 14.23
C ALA A 202 5.43 4.37 13.14
N ASN A 203 5.53 5.52 12.48
CA ASN A 203 4.60 5.92 11.41
C ASN A 203 4.69 4.98 10.20
N ILE A 204 5.92 4.59 9.80
CA ILE A 204 6.14 3.68 8.67
C ILE A 204 5.62 2.28 9.02
N LEU A 205 5.92 1.81 10.23
CA LEU A 205 5.47 0.50 10.71
C LEU A 205 3.94 0.42 10.77
N ARG A 206 3.29 1.48 11.25
CA ARG A 206 1.82 1.58 11.26
C ARG A 206 1.24 1.41 9.86
N ILE A 207 1.76 2.13 8.87
CA ILE A 207 1.29 2.05 7.48
C ILE A 207 1.53 0.65 6.92
N ALA A 208 2.74 0.09 7.12
CA ALA A 208 3.08 -1.25 6.65
C ALA A 208 2.14 -2.33 7.22
N LEU A 209 1.84 -2.27 8.53
CA LEU A 209 0.84 -3.14 9.16
C LEU A 209 -0.54 -2.91 8.54
N ALA A 210 -0.96 -1.66 8.37
CA ALA A 210 -2.26 -1.30 7.81
C ALA A 210 -2.48 -1.83 6.39
N VAL A 211 -1.44 -1.83 5.56
CA VAL A 211 -1.46 -2.41 4.20
C VAL A 211 -1.47 -3.94 4.28
N LEU A 212 -0.61 -4.53 5.14
CA LEU A 212 -0.45 -5.97 5.25
C LEU A 212 -1.74 -6.69 5.61
N TRP A 213 -2.46 -6.25 6.65
CA TRP A 213 -3.66 -6.99 7.08
C TRP A 213 -4.77 -6.94 6.04
N LYS A 214 -4.92 -5.82 5.32
CA LYS A 214 -5.93 -5.66 4.25
C LYS A 214 -5.66 -6.58 3.08
N LEU A 215 -4.40 -6.66 2.65
CA LEU A 215 -4.01 -7.62 1.62
C LEU A 215 -4.18 -9.07 2.11
N SER A 216 -3.97 -9.32 3.40
CA SER A 216 -4.11 -10.65 4.03
C SER A 216 -5.56 -11.09 4.29
N ILE A 217 -6.56 -10.28 3.92
CA ILE A 217 -7.96 -10.71 3.88
C ILE A 217 -8.17 -11.75 2.78
N ASP A 218 -7.41 -11.66 1.68
CA ASP A 218 -7.37 -12.72 0.68
C ASP A 218 -6.40 -13.84 1.10
N HIS A 219 -6.88 -15.08 1.07
CA HIS A 219 -6.11 -16.24 1.50
C HIS A 219 -4.85 -16.52 0.68
N VAL A 220 -4.82 -16.14 -0.62
CA VAL A 220 -3.64 -16.33 -1.47
C VAL A 220 -2.54 -15.39 -1.01
N ASN A 221 -2.88 -14.11 -0.86
CA ASN A 221 -1.99 -13.07 -0.38
C ASN A 221 -1.47 -13.37 1.04
N ALA A 222 -2.35 -13.79 1.95
CA ALA A 222 -1.96 -14.13 3.32
C ALA A 222 -0.95 -15.29 3.37
N ARG A 223 -1.13 -16.34 2.54
CA ARG A 223 -0.16 -17.44 2.46
C ARG A 223 1.21 -16.96 2.02
N GLN A 224 1.27 -16.04 1.05
CA GLN A 224 2.53 -15.44 0.64
C GLN A 224 3.19 -14.67 1.78
N PHE A 225 2.45 -13.80 2.49
CA PHE A 225 2.99 -13.10 3.66
C PHE A 225 3.45 -14.04 4.78
N ILE A 226 2.72 -15.13 5.04
CA ILE A 226 3.14 -16.18 5.98
C ILE A 226 4.45 -16.82 5.53
N ALA A 227 4.62 -17.08 4.23
CA ALA A 227 5.87 -17.64 3.70
C ALA A 227 7.06 -16.70 3.92
N MET A 228 6.80 -15.38 3.95
CA MET A 228 7.76 -14.32 4.24
C MET A 228 7.92 -14.00 5.74
N ASP A 229 7.46 -14.90 6.61
CA ASP A 229 7.52 -14.79 8.09
C ASP A 229 6.81 -13.56 8.67
N ALA A 230 5.80 -13.04 7.96
CA ALA A 230 5.06 -11.85 8.38
C ALA A 230 4.44 -11.96 9.78
N PHE A 231 3.99 -13.15 10.19
CA PHE A 231 3.42 -13.37 11.53
C PHE A 231 4.41 -13.01 12.64
N LYS A 232 5.67 -13.46 12.50
CA LYS A 232 6.74 -13.11 13.44
C LYS A 232 7.08 -11.62 13.36
N LEU A 233 7.16 -11.04 12.16
CA LEU A 233 7.46 -9.62 12.01
C LEU A 233 6.40 -8.73 12.68
N VAL A 234 5.12 -9.08 12.55
CA VAL A 234 4.01 -8.38 13.22
C VAL A 234 4.15 -8.48 14.73
N TYR A 235 4.43 -9.68 15.25
CA TYR A 235 4.70 -9.88 16.68
C TYR A 235 5.87 -9.01 17.16
N ASP A 236 7.01 -9.05 16.47
CA ASP A 236 8.22 -8.31 16.86
C ASP A 236 7.94 -6.79 16.90
N VAL A 237 7.13 -6.28 15.96
CA VAL A 237 6.68 -4.88 15.94
C VAL A 237 5.78 -4.54 17.12
N MET A 238 4.79 -5.37 17.42
CA MET A 238 3.91 -5.17 18.58
C MET A 238 4.69 -5.26 19.90
N PHE A 239 5.63 -6.20 19.99
CA PHE A 239 6.49 -6.41 21.16
C PHE A 239 7.40 -5.21 21.42
N TYR A 240 7.96 -4.61 20.36
CA TYR A 240 8.84 -3.45 20.48
C TYR A 240 8.07 -2.15 20.77
N PHE A 241 6.81 -2.05 20.34
CA PHE A 241 5.94 -0.89 20.55
C PHE A 241 4.66 -1.23 21.34
N PRO A 242 4.76 -1.79 22.57
CA PRO A 242 3.62 -2.34 23.30
C PRO A 242 2.63 -1.26 23.78
N LYS A 243 3.05 0.01 23.77
CA LYS A 243 2.24 1.16 24.22
C LYS A 243 1.81 2.07 23.08
N HIS A 244 2.08 1.72 21.82
CA HIS A 244 1.71 2.57 20.69
C HIS A 244 0.32 2.14 20.15
N PRO A 245 -0.75 2.94 20.36
CA PRO A 245 -2.12 2.51 20.08
C PRO A 245 -2.31 2.09 18.63
N ASN A 246 -1.83 2.88 17.68
CA ASN A 246 -2.02 2.58 16.25
C ASN A 246 -1.21 1.36 15.78
N ILE A 247 -0.05 1.07 16.37
CA ILE A 247 0.74 -0.12 16.02
C ILE A 247 0.02 -1.35 16.57
N ILE A 248 -0.43 -1.30 17.83
CA ILE A 248 -1.13 -2.41 18.47
C ILE A 248 -2.46 -2.71 17.77
N ASN A 249 -3.20 -1.68 17.39
CA ASN A 249 -4.45 -1.83 16.65
C ASN A 249 -4.22 -2.54 15.30
N GLN A 250 -3.32 -2.01 14.46
CA GLN A 250 -3.04 -2.59 13.14
C GLN A 250 -2.35 -3.95 13.24
N GLY A 251 -1.51 -4.17 14.26
CA GLY A 251 -0.84 -5.44 14.52
C GLY A 251 -1.83 -6.54 14.93
N ALA A 252 -2.80 -6.23 15.78
CA ALA A 252 -3.87 -7.17 16.15
C ALA A 252 -4.66 -7.61 14.91
N LEU A 253 -5.04 -6.68 14.03
CA LEU A 253 -5.70 -6.97 12.76
C LEU A 253 -4.83 -7.83 11.83
N CYS A 254 -3.52 -7.57 11.75
CA CYS A 254 -2.57 -8.40 11.00
C CYS A 254 -2.55 -9.85 11.51
N LEU A 255 -2.39 -10.04 12.82
CA LEU A 255 -2.38 -11.38 13.43
C LEU A 255 -3.70 -12.10 13.14
N ALA A 256 -4.84 -11.44 13.35
CA ALA A 256 -6.15 -12.02 13.06
C ALA A 256 -6.30 -12.42 11.60
N ALA A 257 -5.90 -11.55 10.66
CA ALA A 257 -5.97 -11.81 9.23
C ALA A 257 -5.10 -13.01 8.83
N LEU A 258 -3.82 -13.06 9.26
CA LEU A 258 -2.90 -14.16 8.93
C LEU A 258 -3.36 -15.50 9.53
N VAL A 259 -3.96 -15.48 10.72
CA VAL A 259 -4.42 -16.67 11.43
C VAL A 259 -5.72 -17.21 10.84
N SER A 260 -6.65 -16.35 10.43
CA SER A 260 -7.98 -16.75 9.95
C SER A 260 -7.96 -17.49 8.60
N GLN A 261 -6.90 -17.36 7.79
CA GLN A 261 -6.85 -17.93 6.44
C GLN A 261 -6.56 -19.44 6.40
N SER A 262 -6.25 -20.08 7.54
CA SER A 262 -6.17 -21.54 7.59
C SER A 262 -7.52 -22.24 7.61
N MET A 263 -8.60 -21.55 7.98
CA MET A 263 -9.95 -22.13 8.08
C MET A 263 -10.55 -22.49 6.71
N PHE A 264 -10.18 -21.80 5.64
CA PHE A 264 -10.82 -21.95 4.32
C PHE A 264 -10.16 -22.96 3.38
N SER A 265 -9.18 -23.74 3.87
CA SER A 265 -8.54 -24.80 3.07
C SER A 265 -9.32 -26.12 3.17
N ARG A 266 -10.57 -26.15 2.70
CA ARG A 266 -11.17 -27.43 2.25
C ARG A 266 -10.68 -27.70 0.82
N PRO A 267 -10.17 -28.90 0.51
CA PRO A 267 -9.72 -29.20 -0.84
C PRO A 267 -10.96 -29.39 -1.72
N LEU A 268 -11.32 -28.39 -2.51
CA LEU A 268 -11.92 -28.65 -3.82
C LEU A 268 -10.76 -28.66 -4.82
N ASP A 269 -10.70 -29.74 -5.60
CA ASP A 269 -9.79 -30.02 -6.70
C ASP A 269 -8.38 -30.53 -6.36
N ASN A 270 -8.31 -31.87 -6.31
CA ASN A 270 -7.13 -32.65 -6.64
C ASN A 270 -6.81 -32.49 -8.13
N ARG A 271 -5.88 -31.60 -8.50
CA ARG A 271 -4.99 -31.74 -9.67
C ARG A 271 -3.99 -30.58 -9.75
N LEU A 272 -2.69 -30.94 -9.65
CA LEU A 272 -1.48 -30.16 -10.01
C LEU A 272 -1.34 -28.79 -9.28
N GLU A 273 -0.22 -28.37 -8.70
CA GLU A 273 1.18 -28.74 -8.75
C GLU A 273 1.87 -28.19 -7.49
N SER A 274 3.05 -28.74 -7.22
CA SER A 274 3.97 -28.48 -6.12
C SER A 274 4.54 -27.06 -6.11
N VAL A 275 4.08 -26.24 -5.18
CA VAL A 275 4.84 -25.14 -4.58
C VAL A 275 4.76 -25.37 -3.08
N ASP A 276 5.86 -25.33 -2.35
CA ASP A 276 5.89 -25.52 -0.89
C ASP A 276 4.84 -24.64 -0.21
N LYS A 277 3.68 -25.23 0.13
CA LYS A 277 2.54 -24.52 0.73
C LYS A 277 2.84 -24.31 2.21
N LYS A 278 3.71 -23.34 2.54
CA LYS A 278 3.98 -22.94 3.93
C LYS A 278 2.71 -22.35 4.53
N GLN A 279 1.91 -23.21 5.16
CA GLN A 279 0.85 -22.80 6.05
C GLN A 279 1.48 -22.32 7.35
N LEU A 280 0.83 -21.39 8.05
CA LEU A 280 1.27 -20.99 9.39
C LEU A 280 1.21 -22.23 10.29
N ASN A 281 2.36 -22.83 10.59
CA ASN A 281 2.45 -24.03 11.39
C ASN A 281 2.20 -23.67 12.86
N GLU A 282 1.64 -24.61 13.62
CA GLU A 282 1.39 -24.39 15.05
C GLU A 282 2.69 -24.08 15.78
N GLU A 283 3.80 -24.67 15.35
CA GLU A 283 5.13 -24.38 15.87
C GLU A 283 5.51 -22.90 15.77
N THR A 284 5.15 -22.16 14.72
CA THR A 284 5.41 -20.70 14.65
C THR A 284 4.52 -19.92 15.61
N ILE A 285 3.29 -20.39 15.86
CA ILE A 285 2.36 -19.73 16.79
C ILE A 285 2.76 -20.03 18.24
N THR A 286 3.22 -21.24 18.53
CA THR A 286 3.60 -21.68 19.88
C THR A 286 5.03 -21.35 20.24
N SER A 287 5.93 -21.16 19.26
CA SER A 287 7.31 -20.69 19.51
C SER A 287 7.40 -19.20 19.82
N ILE A 288 6.30 -18.46 19.70
CA ILE A 288 6.23 -17.02 19.94
C ILE A 288 5.14 -16.77 20.98
N ASP A 289 5.46 -16.02 22.05
CA ASP A 289 4.54 -15.69 23.15
C ASP A 289 3.49 -14.63 22.75
N VAL A 290 2.75 -14.89 21.66
CA VAL A 290 1.76 -13.98 21.09
C VAL A 290 0.55 -13.81 22.00
N VAL A 291 0.11 -14.86 22.69
CA VAL A 291 -1.06 -14.80 23.58
C VAL A 291 -0.78 -13.92 24.81
N PRO A 292 0.34 -14.09 25.56
CA PRO A 292 0.72 -13.17 26.62
C PRO A 292 0.79 -11.71 26.14
N LEU A 293 1.45 -11.45 25.00
CA LEU A 293 1.55 -10.09 24.44
C LEU A 293 0.17 -9.47 24.18
N LEU A 294 -0.76 -10.25 23.61
CA LEU A 294 -2.13 -9.79 23.34
C LEU A 294 -2.92 -9.53 24.63
N LEU A 295 -2.78 -10.37 25.66
CA LEU A 295 -3.44 -10.18 26.95
C LEU A 295 -2.91 -8.95 27.69
N ASP A 296 -1.59 -8.73 27.69
CA ASP A 296 -0.96 -7.52 28.24
C ASP A 296 -1.41 -6.26 27.49
N SER A 297 -1.56 -6.37 26.16
CA SER A 297 -2.09 -5.29 25.32
C SER A 297 -3.56 -5.00 25.63
N ILE A 298 -4.39 -6.02 25.88
CA ILE A 298 -5.79 -5.85 26.28
C ILE A 298 -5.87 -5.10 27.61
N TYR A 299 -5.02 -5.46 28.57
CA TYR A 299 -4.97 -4.75 29.84
C TYR A 299 -4.55 -3.28 29.65
N THR A 300 -3.52 -3.04 28.82
CA THR A 300 -2.99 -1.71 28.53
C THR A 300 -4.01 -0.80 27.83
N PHE A 301 -4.78 -1.35 26.88
CA PHE A 301 -5.72 -0.60 26.05
C PHE A 301 -7.20 -0.88 26.39
N CYS A 302 -7.50 -1.36 27.60
CA CYS A 302 -8.86 -1.77 27.97
C CYS A 302 -9.92 -0.65 27.85
N PHE A 303 -9.51 0.61 27.90
CA PHE A 303 -10.38 1.78 27.72
C PHE A 303 -10.47 2.31 26.27
N PHE A 304 -9.73 1.70 25.33
CA PHE A 304 -9.80 2.03 23.91
C PHE A 304 -10.65 0.98 23.20
N SER A 305 -11.96 1.24 23.08
CA SER A 305 -12.96 0.26 22.63
C SER A 305 -12.59 -0.44 21.31
N GLU A 306 -12.14 0.31 20.31
CA GLU A 306 -11.75 -0.23 19.00
C GLU A 306 -10.52 -1.14 19.09
N ILE A 307 -9.46 -0.67 19.75
CA ILE A 307 -8.21 -1.43 19.93
C ILE A 307 -8.48 -2.71 20.73
N CYS A 308 -9.24 -2.58 21.81
CA CYS A 308 -9.62 -3.69 22.67
C CYS A 308 -10.45 -4.74 21.90
N TYR A 309 -11.41 -4.29 21.08
CA TYR A 309 -12.18 -5.18 20.20
C TYR A 309 -11.26 -5.95 19.23
N ASN A 310 -10.35 -5.26 18.55
CA ASN A 310 -9.44 -5.89 17.59
C ASN A 310 -8.45 -6.85 18.26
N LEU A 311 -8.00 -6.56 19.48
CA LEU A 311 -7.19 -7.47 20.29
C LEU A 311 -7.96 -8.73 20.68
N PHE A 312 -9.21 -8.60 21.17
CA PHE A 312 -10.06 -9.75 21.46
C PHE A 312 -10.36 -10.57 20.19
N PHE A 313 -10.57 -9.91 19.06
CA PHE A 313 -10.75 -10.57 17.77
C PHE A 313 -9.51 -11.40 17.38
N ALA A 314 -8.30 -10.85 17.54
CA ALA A 314 -7.06 -11.57 17.31
C ALA A 314 -6.88 -12.79 18.23
N VAL A 315 -7.14 -12.63 19.54
CA VAL A 315 -7.09 -13.73 20.51
C VAL A 315 -8.08 -14.83 20.12
N LYS A 316 -9.33 -14.46 19.78
CA LYS A 316 -10.36 -15.42 19.35
C LYS A 316 -9.93 -16.17 18.09
N ALA A 317 -9.36 -15.48 17.10
CA ALA A 317 -8.87 -16.12 15.88
C ALA A 317 -7.76 -17.15 16.17
N ILE A 318 -6.82 -16.81 17.06
CA ILE A 318 -5.73 -17.71 17.47
C ILE A 318 -6.28 -18.94 18.21
N ILE A 319 -7.17 -18.74 19.19
CA ILE A 319 -7.77 -19.85 19.95
C ILE A 319 -8.58 -20.78 19.06
N ASN A 320 -9.44 -20.23 18.19
CA ASN A 320 -10.28 -21.04 17.31
C ASN A 320 -9.46 -21.93 16.38
N ARG A 321 -8.34 -21.41 15.85
CA ARG A 321 -7.42 -22.19 15.02
C ARG A 321 -6.79 -23.37 15.78
N SER A 322 -6.41 -23.16 17.04
CA SER A 322 -5.88 -24.23 17.89
C SER A 322 -6.95 -25.28 18.23
N GLY A 323 -8.23 -24.89 18.33
CA GLY A 323 -9.34 -25.79 18.65
C GLY A 323 -9.84 -26.66 17.50
N GLU A 324 -9.75 -26.20 16.25
CA GLU A 324 -10.23 -26.93 15.06
C GLU A 324 -9.33 -28.11 14.62
N ARG A 325 -8.19 -28.30 15.28
CA ARG A 325 -7.21 -29.36 14.96
C ARG A 325 -7.03 -30.41 16.06
N CYS A 326 -7.79 -30.31 17.15
CA CYS A 326 -7.98 -31.37 18.15
C CYS A 326 -9.19 -32.24 17.80
#